data_AF-A0A0T0MGA1-F1
#
_entry.id   AF-A0A0T0MGA1-F1
#
_cell.length_a   1.000
_cell.length_b   1.000
_cell.length_c   1.000
_cell.angle_alpha   90.00
_cell.angle_beta   90.00
_cell.angle_gamma   90.00
#
_symmetry.space_group_name_H-M   'P 1'
#
loop_
_entity.id
_entity.type
_entity.pdbx_description
1 polymer ?
#
loop_
_entity_poly.entity_id
_entity_poly.type
_entity_poly.pdbx_seq_one_letter_code
_entity_poly.pdbx_strand_id
1 'polypeptide(L)'
;MIRTLTEDDDLELERVGYERGDVLRPSTGRPDAHRYRVEVANPLVVDGLVLLEEDAGAYRFLDTNRVPLTVRDLRRFRVLVKVAGARPTSHEVTGVASQPESPDLADLRDDALDNDLLDGVDFAIGTTVGTTTGTEAITFDDGYAVGYRDAGTNTTLFASRSFAQARAVFLDEACWLGAERGRGPYVGRDQAVGTEGWTSAQVVAAYERRLLDGS
;
A
#
# COMPACT_ATOMS: atom_id res chain seq x y z
N MET A 1 7.80 -13.14 19.99
CA MET A 1 8.20 -14.52 19.58
C MET A 1 8.17 -14.59 18.06
N ILE A 2 9.19 -15.14 17.41
CA ILE A 2 9.22 -15.33 15.95
C ILE A 2 9.11 -16.82 15.65
N ARG A 3 8.23 -17.18 14.71
CA ARG A 3 8.06 -18.55 14.21
C ARG A 3 7.62 -18.55 12.76
N THR A 4 7.64 -19.71 12.11
CA THR A 4 7.02 -19.88 10.79
C THR A 4 5.51 -19.71 10.91
N LEU A 5 4.91 -18.98 9.98
CA LEU A 5 3.47 -18.90 9.78
C LEU A 5 2.98 -20.23 9.19
N THR A 6 1.93 -20.83 9.75
CA THR A 6 1.43 -22.14 9.34
C THR A 6 -0.03 -22.09 8.94
N GLU A 7 -0.55 -23.21 8.43
CA GLU A 7 -1.95 -23.35 8.05
C GLU A 7 -2.92 -23.21 9.25
N ASP A 8 -2.42 -23.38 10.48
CA ASP A 8 -3.19 -23.22 11.72
C ASP A 8 -3.40 -21.73 12.09
N ASP A 9 -2.70 -20.81 11.42
CA ASP A 9 -2.73 -19.37 11.69
C ASP A 9 -3.80 -18.65 10.87
N ASP A 10 -5.04 -19.09 11.01
CA ASP A 10 -6.21 -18.46 10.39
C ASP A 10 -6.61 -17.16 11.13
N LEU A 11 -5.69 -16.20 11.12
CA LEU A 11 -5.77 -14.97 11.89
C LEU A 11 -6.66 -13.93 11.18
N GLU A 12 -7.55 -13.31 11.96
CA GLU A 12 -8.24 -12.09 11.59
C GLU A 12 -7.55 -10.88 12.22
N LEU A 13 -7.04 -9.99 11.37
CA LEU A 13 -6.17 -8.89 11.74
C LEU A 13 -6.74 -7.55 11.28
N GLU A 14 -6.34 -6.47 11.94
CA GLU A 14 -6.71 -5.12 11.57
C GLU A 14 -5.54 -4.13 11.67
N ARG A 15 -5.61 -3.07 10.86
CA ARG A 15 -4.66 -1.97 10.84
C ARG A 15 -5.37 -0.64 10.58
N VAL A 16 -4.98 0.37 11.34
CA VAL A 16 -5.31 1.78 11.08
C VAL A 16 -4.17 2.41 10.26
N GLY A 17 -4.53 3.19 9.24
CA GLY A 17 -3.60 3.84 8.34
C GLY A 17 -3.10 2.94 7.20
N TYR A 18 -2.25 3.51 6.35
CA TYR A 18 -1.91 2.95 5.05
C TYR A 18 -1.17 1.61 5.09
N GLU A 19 -1.29 0.88 3.97
CA GLU A 19 -0.80 -0.49 3.80
C GLU A 19 0.73 -0.61 3.69
N ARG A 20 1.46 0.52 3.68
CA ARG A 20 2.92 0.52 3.78
C ARG A 20 3.46 0.22 5.18
N GLY A 21 2.62 0.20 6.21
CA GLY A 21 3.06 -0.33 7.50
C GLY A 21 2.98 -1.85 7.58
N ASP A 22 3.73 -2.39 8.53
CA ASP A 22 4.03 -3.81 8.74
C ASP A 22 3.41 -4.36 10.04
N VAL A 23 2.92 -3.48 10.91
CA VAL A 23 2.28 -3.85 12.19
C VAL A 23 0.76 -3.97 12.02
N LEU A 24 0.24 -5.14 12.42
CA LEU A 24 -1.19 -5.44 12.55
C LEU A 24 -1.54 -5.82 13.98
N ARG A 25 -2.84 -5.80 14.31
CA ARG A 25 -3.38 -6.23 15.61
C ARG A 25 -4.51 -7.24 15.38
N PRO A 26 -4.86 -8.09 16.36
CA PRO A 26 -6.09 -8.89 16.29
C PRO A 26 -7.29 -8.00 15.94
N SER A 27 -8.17 -8.49 15.07
CA SER A 27 -9.36 -7.71 14.73
C SER A 27 -10.28 -7.55 15.93
N THR A 28 -10.70 -6.32 16.18
CA THR A 28 -11.68 -5.93 17.19
C THR A 28 -12.98 -5.41 16.58
N GLY A 29 -13.02 -5.27 15.25
CA GLY A 29 -14.19 -4.78 14.50
C GLY A 29 -14.30 -3.26 14.47
N ARG A 30 -13.19 -2.56 14.69
CA ARG A 30 -13.13 -1.09 14.66
C ARG A 30 -13.53 -0.54 13.29
N PRO A 31 -14.37 0.51 13.22
CA PRO A 31 -14.84 1.07 11.95
C PRO A 31 -13.75 1.84 11.20
N ASP A 32 -12.72 2.34 11.90
CA ASP A 32 -11.60 3.11 11.36
C ASP A 32 -10.40 2.24 10.95
N ALA A 33 -10.51 0.92 11.07
CA ALA A 33 -9.45 -0.02 10.72
C ALA A 33 -9.79 -0.81 9.45
N HIS A 34 -8.79 -1.00 8.59
CA HIS A 34 -8.85 -2.01 7.54
C HIS A 34 -8.71 -3.39 8.18
N ARG A 35 -9.51 -4.35 7.73
CA ARG A 35 -9.52 -5.72 8.24
C ARG A 35 -9.02 -6.69 7.19
N TYR A 36 -8.21 -7.63 7.64
CA TYR A 36 -7.53 -8.62 6.84
C TYR A 36 -7.70 -10.01 7.44
N ARG A 37 -7.63 -11.02 6.60
CA ARG A 37 -7.53 -12.43 7.01
C ARG A 37 -6.29 -13.04 6.37
N VAL A 38 -5.60 -13.89 7.11
CA VAL A 38 -4.50 -14.69 6.55
C VAL A 38 -5.07 -15.74 5.60
N GLU A 39 -4.51 -15.81 4.39
CA GLU A 39 -4.81 -16.89 3.45
C GLU A 39 -3.89 -18.08 3.74
N VAL A 40 -4.37 -18.98 4.60
CA VAL A 40 -3.60 -20.13 5.09
C VAL A 40 -3.29 -21.15 3.99
N ALA A 41 -4.10 -21.21 2.92
CA ALA A 41 -3.85 -22.09 1.78
C ALA A 41 -2.86 -21.49 0.77
N ASN A 42 -2.32 -20.30 1.04
CA ASN A 42 -1.34 -19.66 0.17
C ASN A 42 -0.04 -20.50 0.10
N PRO A 43 0.50 -20.79 -1.09
CA PRO A 43 1.73 -21.57 -1.23
C PRO A 43 2.92 -21.06 -0.42
N LEU A 44 3.05 -19.75 -0.21
CA LEU A 44 4.13 -19.18 0.61
C LEU A 44 3.99 -19.50 2.11
N VAL A 45 2.76 -19.69 2.58
CA VAL A 45 2.45 -20.13 3.94
C VAL A 45 2.72 -21.62 4.07
N VAL A 46 2.19 -22.41 3.14
CA VAL A 46 2.35 -23.88 3.11
C VAL A 46 3.83 -24.28 3.01
N ASP A 47 4.62 -23.57 2.19
CA ASP A 47 6.05 -23.79 2.04
C ASP A 47 6.90 -23.22 3.20
N GLY A 48 6.28 -22.55 4.17
CA GLY A 48 6.94 -22.03 5.37
C GLY A 48 7.87 -20.84 5.12
N LEU A 49 7.56 -20.00 4.13
CA LEU A 49 8.41 -18.89 3.65
C LEU A 49 8.04 -17.54 4.25
N VAL A 50 6.96 -17.51 5.02
CA VAL A 50 6.55 -16.33 5.77
C VAL A 50 6.75 -16.64 7.25
N LEU A 51 7.42 -15.73 7.95
CA LEU A 51 7.56 -15.79 9.39
C LEU A 51 6.53 -14.87 10.04
N LEU A 52 6.05 -15.26 11.21
CA LEU A 52 5.19 -14.47 12.06
C LEU A 52 5.97 -14.05 13.32
N GLU A 53 6.08 -12.75 13.52
CA GLU A 53 6.52 -12.15 14.78
C GLU A 53 5.29 -11.70 15.56
N GLU A 54 5.15 -12.19 16.79
CA GLU A 54 4.16 -11.74 17.76
C GLU A 54 4.85 -10.99 18.89
N ASP A 55 4.45 -9.74 19.12
CA ASP A 55 4.96 -8.90 20.21
C ASP A 55 3.83 -8.10 20.86
N ALA A 56 3.61 -8.30 22.16
CA ALA A 56 2.62 -7.57 22.97
C ALA A 56 1.21 -7.43 22.32
N GLY A 57 0.73 -8.48 21.65
CA GLY A 57 -0.57 -8.48 20.96
C GLY A 57 -0.58 -7.72 19.63
N ALA A 58 0.59 -7.46 19.06
CA ALA A 58 0.79 -7.01 17.69
C ALA A 58 1.49 -8.09 16.87
N TYR A 59 1.18 -8.13 15.58
CA TYR A 59 1.74 -9.07 14.63
C TYR A 59 2.52 -8.33 13.55
N ARG A 60 3.70 -8.85 13.21
CA ARG A 60 4.42 -8.53 11.98
C ARG A 60 4.67 -9.81 11.20
N PHE A 61 4.61 -9.70 9.88
CA PHE A 61 5.02 -10.77 8.99
C PHE A 61 6.41 -10.45 8.46
N LEU A 62 7.28 -11.43 8.39
CA LEU A 62 8.65 -11.28 7.93
C LEU A 62 8.93 -12.27 6.79
N ASP A 63 9.90 -11.93 5.95
CA ASP A 63 10.49 -12.91 5.04
C ASP A 63 11.42 -13.89 5.78
N THR A 64 12.01 -14.84 5.04
CA THR A 64 12.97 -15.82 5.59
C THR A 64 14.26 -15.19 6.11
N ASN A 65 14.57 -13.95 5.71
CA ASN A 65 15.69 -13.15 6.18
C ASN A 65 15.34 -12.29 7.40
N ARG A 66 14.10 -12.41 7.93
CA ARG A 66 13.53 -11.64 9.04
C ARG A 66 13.34 -10.15 8.75
N VAL A 67 13.21 -9.79 7.48
CA VAL A 67 12.86 -8.43 7.07
C VAL A 67 11.34 -8.27 7.14
N PRO A 68 10.81 -7.22 7.80
CA PRO A 68 9.37 -6.98 7.84
C PRO A 68 8.76 -6.78 6.46
N LEU A 69 7.61 -7.43 6.25
CA LEU A 69 6.78 -7.31 5.07
C LEU A 69 5.64 -6.33 5.35
N THR A 70 5.41 -5.38 4.44
CA THR A 70 4.30 -4.43 4.59
C THR A 70 2.97 -5.11 4.29
N VAL A 71 1.85 -4.55 4.78
CA VAL A 71 0.51 -5.03 4.42
C VAL A 71 0.32 -5.03 2.90
N ARG A 72 0.87 -4.04 2.18
CA ARG A 72 0.87 -3.98 0.72
C ARG A 72 1.57 -5.19 0.10
N ASP A 73 2.75 -5.56 0.60
CA ASP A 73 3.48 -6.74 0.11
C ASP A 73 2.69 -8.02 0.37
N LEU A 74 2.16 -8.18 1.58
CA LEU A 74 1.37 -9.35 1.97
C LEU A 74 0.09 -9.47 1.14
N ARG A 75 -0.58 -8.35 0.85
CA ARG A 75 -1.74 -8.33 -0.05
C ARG A 75 -1.36 -8.64 -1.50
N ARG A 76 -0.23 -8.11 -1.96
CA ARG A 76 0.30 -8.39 -3.30
C ARG A 76 0.59 -9.88 -3.50
N PHE A 77 1.12 -10.54 -2.49
CA PHE A 77 1.36 -11.99 -2.51
C PHE A 77 0.16 -12.83 -2.07
N ARG A 78 -0.99 -12.19 -1.81
CA ARG A 78 -2.22 -12.81 -1.30
C ARG A 78 -2.02 -13.63 -0.01
N VAL A 79 -1.02 -13.28 0.79
CA VAL A 79 -0.85 -13.83 2.14
C VAL A 79 -1.87 -13.18 3.08
N LEU A 80 -2.20 -11.91 2.84
CA LEU A 80 -3.33 -11.22 3.48
C LEU A 80 -4.42 -10.89 2.47
N VAL A 81 -5.66 -11.25 2.79
CA VAL A 81 -6.85 -10.89 2.04
C VAL A 81 -7.59 -9.79 2.80
N LYS A 82 -7.90 -8.68 2.12
CA LYS A 82 -8.67 -7.58 2.73
C LYS A 82 -10.14 -7.96 2.79
N VAL A 83 -10.67 -8.09 4.00
CA VAL A 83 -12.06 -8.50 4.28
C VAL A 83 -12.98 -7.29 4.38
N ALA A 84 -12.45 -6.15 4.86
CA ALA A 84 -13.19 -4.88 4.88
C ALA A 84 -12.23 -3.69 4.87
N GLY A 85 -12.59 -2.64 4.13
CA GLY A 85 -11.92 -1.34 4.23
C GLY A 85 -12.31 -0.60 5.51
N ALA A 86 -11.44 0.29 5.98
CA ALA A 86 -11.81 1.30 6.96
C ALA A 86 -12.99 2.12 6.39
N ARG A 87 -14.02 2.34 7.19
CA ARG A 87 -15.14 3.17 6.75
C ARG A 87 -14.68 4.63 6.78
N PRO A 88 -14.76 5.36 5.64
CA PRO A 88 -14.50 6.78 5.67
C PRO A 88 -15.52 7.44 6.60
N THR A 89 -15.03 8.34 7.45
CA THR A 89 -15.87 9.27 8.22
C THR A 89 -16.50 10.25 7.24
N SER A 90 -17.57 9.80 6.59
CA SER A 90 -18.55 10.53 5.78
C SER A 90 -18.23 12.00 5.50
N HIS A 91 -17.60 12.27 4.36
CA HIS A 91 -17.80 13.50 3.59
C HIS A 91 -17.68 13.14 2.10
N GLU A 92 -18.69 13.50 1.32
CA GLU A 92 -18.65 13.44 -0.14
C GLU A 92 -17.68 14.54 -0.58
N VAL A 93 -16.43 14.16 -0.88
CA VAL A 93 -15.40 15.13 -1.26
C VAL A 93 -15.45 15.32 -2.76
N THR A 94 -15.96 16.47 -3.19
CA THR A 94 -15.65 17.01 -4.51
C THR A 94 -14.19 17.45 -4.48
N GLY A 95 -13.26 16.58 -4.88
CA GLY A 95 -11.84 16.94 -4.98
C GLY A 95 -11.69 18.22 -5.81
N VAL A 96 -10.87 19.15 -5.33
CA VAL A 96 -10.47 20.32 -6.14
C VAL A 96 -9.20 19.93 -6.85
N ALA A 97 -9.20 20.06 -8.18
CA ALA A 97 -8.02 19.81 -8.99
C ALA A 97 -6.82 20.62 -8.47
N SER A 98 -5.71 19.93 -8.26
CA SER A 98 -4.41 20.54 -8.00
C SER A 98 -4.05 21.45 -9.19
N GLN A 99 -3.42 22.59 -8.93
CA GLN A 99 -2.81 23.45 -9.95
C GLN A 99 -1.29 23.43 -9.74
N PRO A 100 -0.57 22.49 -10.38
CA PRO A 100 0.87 22.36 -10.19
C PRO A 100 1.61 23.59 -10.71
N GLU A 101 2.60 24.05 -9.95
CA GLU A 101 3.33 25.29 -10.26
C GLU A 101 4.47 25.09 -11.28
N SER A 102 4.87 23.84 -11.54
CA SER A 102 5.94 23.50 -12.47
C SER A 102 5.48 22.57 -13.60
N PRO A 103 6.14 22.60 -14.78
CA PRO A 103 5.82 21.69 -15.90
C PRO A 103 5.95 20.21 -15.53
N ASP A 104 7.00 19.83 -14.80
CA ASP A 104 7.22 18.43 -14.39
C ASP A 104 6.07 17.90 -13.53
N LEU A 105 5.50 18.74 -12.66
CA LEU A 105 4.37 18.37 -11.81
C LEU A 105 3.04 18.40 -12.57
N ALA A 106 2.92 19.24 -13.60
CA ALA A 106 1.79 19.20 -14.52
C ALA A 106 1.78 17.89 -15.33
N ASP A 107 2.94 17.47 -15.86
CA ASP A 107 3.09 16.19 -16.54
C ASP A 107 2.76 15.02 -15.60
N LEU A 108 3.24 15.05 -14.35
CA LEU A 108 2.90 14.04 -13.34
C LEU A 108 1.40 13.96 -13.04
N ARG A 109 0.74 15.11 -13.00
CA ARG A 109 -0.72 15.19 -12.81
C ARG A 109 -1.44 14.57 -13.98
N ASP A 110 -1.03 14.88 -15.20
CA ASP A 110 -1.65 14.34 -16.42
C ASP A 110 -1.43 12.83 -16.51
N ASP A 111 -0.25 12.31 -16.15
CA ASP A 111 -0.01 10.85 -16.04
C ASP A 111 -0.96 10.17 -15.06
N ALA A 112 -1.26 10.79 -13.92
CA ALA A 112 -2.16 10.25 -12.93
C ALA A 112 -3.62 10.24 -13.42
N LEU A 113 -4.04 11.31 -14.11
CA LEU A 113 -5.34 11.40 -14.77
C LEU A 113 -5.48 10.35 -15.90
N ASP A 114 -4.44 10.14 -16.69
CA ASP A 114 -4.40 9.11 -17.74
C ASP A 114 -4.49 7.67 -17.17
N ASN A 115 -4.14 7.49 -15.90
CA ASN A 115 -4.37 6.26 -15.15
C ASN A 115 -5.77 6.20 -14.50
N ASP A 116 -6.73 7.01 -14.96
CA ASP A 116 -8.12 7.05 -14.46
C ASP A 116 -8.22 7.37 -12.96
N LEU A 117 -7.24 8.11 -12.42
CA LEU A 117 -7.25 8.54 -11.03
C LEU A 117 -7.91 9.91 -10.88
N LEU A 118 -8.53 10.16 -9.74
CA LEU A 118 -9.17 11.44 -9.44
C LEU A 118 -8.27 12.34 -8.60
N ASP A 119 -7.95 13.51 -9.14
CA ASP A 119 -7.21 14.58 -8.45
C ASP A 119 -8.02 15.12 -7.26
N GLY A 120 -7.35 15.31 -6.13
CA GLY A 120 -7.95 15.65 -4.85
C GLY A 120 -8.70 14.50 -4.18
N VAL A 121 -8.77 13.31 -4.79
CA VAL A 121 -9.42 12.13 -4.21
C VAL A 121 -8.43 10.99 -4.05
N ASP A 122 -7.89 10.46 -5.15
CA ASP A 122 -6.89 9.37 -5.12
C ASP A 122 -5.47 9.90 -4.97
N PHE A 123 -5.23 11.11 -5.50
CA PHE A 123 -3.95 11.77 -5.41
C PHE A 123 -4.07 13.29 -5.23
N ALA A 124 -2.98 13.94 -4.82
CA ALA A 124 -2.82 15.40 -4.83
C ALA A 124 -1.34 15.75 -5.05
N ILE A 125 -1.06 16.85 -5.75
CA ILE A 125 0.32 17.27 -6.11
C ILE A 125 0.54 18.73 -5.70
N GLY A 126 1.70 19.01 -5.10
CA GLY A 126 2.17 20.36 -4.77
C GLY A 126 1.76 20.87 -3.39
N THR A 127 1.92 22.18 -3.18
CA THR A 127 1.76 22.86 -1.87
C THR A 127 0.31 22.94 -1.37
N THR A 128 -0.68 22.56 -2.18
CA THR A 128 -2.11 22.60 -1.85
C THR A 128 -2.61 21.37 -1.07
N VAL A 129 -1.70 20.47 -0.69
CA VAL A 129 -1.98 19.33 0.20
C VAL A 129 -2.38 19.84 1.59
N GLY A 130 -3.66 20.13 1.81
CA GLY A 130 -4.10 20.66 3.10
C GLY A 130 -5.59 20.95 3.26
N THR A 131 -6.22 21.65 2.32
CA THR A 131 -7.58 22.19 2.52
C THR A 131 -8.65 21.60 1.60
N THR A 132 -8.26 21.01 0.47
CA THR A 132 -9.19 20.52 -0.57
C THR A 132 -8.96 19.07 -0.99
N THR A 133 -7.95 18.41 -0.41
CA THR A 133 -7.68 16.99 -0.60
C THR A 133 -8.65 16.16 0.23
N GLY A 134 -9.17 15.07 -0.36
CA GLY A 134 -9.99 14.10 0.32
C GLY A 134 -9.36 13.55 1.59
N THR A 135 -10.20 12.92 2.41
CA THR A 135 -9.80 12.38 3.71
C THR A 135 -8.60 11.46 3.57
N GLU A 136 -8.50 10.72 2.47
CA GLU A 136 -7.41 9.78 2.19
C GLU A 136 -6.89 9.97 0.76
N ALA A 137 -5.60 10.23 0.56
CA ALA A 137 -5.00 10.41 -0.77
C ALA A 137 -3.48 10.21 -0.77
N ILE A 138 -2.90 9.85 -1.92
CA ILE A 138 -1.44 9.86 -2.14
C ILE A 138 -1.00 11.28 -2.53
N THR A 139 0.01 11.80 -1.86
CA THR A 139 0.46 13.18 -2.03
C THR A 139 1.85 13.22 -2.66
N PHE A 140 2.09 14.16 -3.57
CA PHE A 140 3.42 14.46 -4.09
C PHE A 140 3.80 15.88 -3.74
N ASP A 141 5.00 16.05 -3.16
CA ASP A 141 5.57 17.36 -2.86
C ASP A 141 6.73 17.71 -3.81
N ASP A 142 6.94 19.01 -4.01
CA ASP A 142 7.96 19.58 -4.92
C ASP A 142 9.40 19.18 -4.51
N GLY A 143 9.59 18.77 -3.25
CA GLY A 143 10.83 18.17 -2.77
C GLY A 143 11.05 16.70 -3.20
N TYR A 144 10.26 16.18 -4.14
CA TYR A 144 10.27 14.77 -4.59
C TYR A 144 9.98 13.79 -3.45
N ALA A 145 9.05 14.19 -2.58
CA ALA A 145 8.55 13.36 -1.50
C ALA A 145 7.14 12.85 -1.84
N VAL A 146 6.95 11.54 -1.69
CA VAL A 146 5.66 10.88 -1.80
C VAL A 146 5.13 10.64 -0.39
N GLY A 147 3.90 11.05 -0.14
CA GLY A 147 3.22 10.89 1.13
C GLY A 147 1.86 10.22 0.98
N TYR A 148 1.28 9.92 2.12
CA TYR A 148 -0.08 9.47 2.27
C TYR A 148 -0.77 10.35 3.29
N ARG A 149 -1.91 10.90 2.91
CA ARG A 149 -2.79 11.68 3.77
C ARG A 149 -3.92 10.78 4.24
N ASP A 150 -4.25 10.86 5.52
CA ASP A 150 -5.41 10.22 6.14
C ASP A 150 -5.96 11.09 7.28
N ALA A 151 -7.25 11.45 7.19
CA ALA A 151 -7.95 12.29 8.16
C ALA A 151 -7.19 13.58 8.54
N GLY A 152 -6.48 14.18 7.58
CA GLY A 152 -5.69 15.40 7.78
C GLY A 152 -4.26 15.18 8.28
N THR A 153 -3.88 13.94 8.59
CA THR A 153 -2.51 13.56 8.94
C THR A 153 -1.75 13.16 7.69
N ASN A 154 -0.60 13.77 7.44
CA ASN A 154 0.29 13.40 6.34
C ASN A 154 1.43 12.53 6.88
N THR A 155 1.69 11.40 6.22
CA THR A 155 2.81 10.49 6.50
C THR A 155 3.70 10.40 5.26
N THR A 156 5.00 10.60 5.40
CA THR A 156 5.95 10.39 4.31
C THR A 156 6.10 8.89 4.03
N LEU A 157 5.87 8.48 2.77
CA LEU A 157 6.07 7.10 2.31
C LEU A 157 7.45 6.91 1.67
N PHE A 158 7.91 7.92 0.93
CA PHE A 158 9.16 7.87 0.18
C PHE A 158 9.69 9.29 -0.04
N ALA A 159 11.01 9.45 -0.09
CA ALA A 159 11.66 10.68 -0.52
C ALA A 159 12.92 10.33 -1.32
N SER A 160 13.14 11.03 -2.44
CA SER A 160 14.34 10.87 -3.26
C SER A 160 14.85 12.23 -3.72
N ARG A 161 16.08 12.26 -4.23
CA ARG A 161 16.61 13.41 -4.98
C ARG A 161 16.30 13.32 -6.48
N SER A 162 15.72 12.21 -6.93
CA SER A 162 15.38 11.94 -8.32
C SER A 162 13.88 12.04 -8.54
N PHE A 163 13.46 13.01 -9.36
CA PHE A 163 12.06 13.16 -9.77
C PHE A 163 11.53 11.88 -10.42
N ALA A 164 12.30 11.25 -11.32
CA ALA A 164 11.88 10.04 -12.01
C ALA A 164 11.56 8.88 -11.05
N GLN A 165 12.37 8.71 -9.99
CA GLN A 165 12.11 7.70 -8.96
C GLN A 165 10.86 8.05 -8.14
N ALA A 166 10.76 9.31 -7.69
CA ALA A 166 9.59 9.75 -6.91
C ALA A 166 8.29 9.64 -7.72
N ARG A 167 8.30 10.04 -9.01
CA ARG A 167 7.18 9.89 -9.96
C ARG A 167 6.75 8.43 -10.09
N ALA A 168 7.70 7.51 -10.27
CA ALA A 168 7.38 6.09 -10.39
C ALA A 168 6.72 5.53 -9.11
N VAL A 169 7.24 5.90 -7.94
CA VAL A 169 6.65 5.51 -6.65
C VAL A 169 5.26 6.11 -6.49
N PHE A 170 5.10 7.41 -6.76
CA PHE A 170 3.84 8.11 -6.65
C PHE A 170 2.73 7.47 -7.49
N LEU A 171 2.99 7.21 -8.79
CA LEU A 171 1.99 6.61 -9.66
C LEU A 171 1.62 5.18 -9.19
N ASP A 172 2.59 4.38 -8.75
CA ASP A 172 2.31 3.03 -8.22
C ASP A 172 1.50 3.06 -6.92
N GLU A 173 1.76 4.03 -6.04
CA GLU A 173 0.97 4.24 -4.83
C GLU A 173 -0.45 4.73 -5.14
N ALA A 174 -0.58 5.75 -5.99
CA ALA A 174 -1.86 6.35 -6.32
C ALA A 174 -2.77 5.36 -7.08
N CYS A 175 -2.20 4.56 -8.00
CA CYS A 175 -2.93 3.49 -8.69
C CYS A 175 -3.40 2.39 -7.73
N TRP A 176 -2.61 2.09 -6.71
CA TRP A 176 -3.01 1.11 -5.68
C TRP A 176 -4.19 1.60 -4.84
N LEU A 177 -4.11 2.85 -4.38
CA LEU A 177 -5.21 3.46 -3.62
C LEU A 177 -6.47 3.61 -4.49
N GLY A 178 -6.32 4.06 -5.74
CA GLY A 178 -7.42 4.20 -6.69
C GLY A 178 -8.15 2.88 -6.95
N ALA A 179 -7.43 1.76 -6.99
CA ALA A 179 -8.03 0.46 -7.26
C ALA A 179 -8.99 0.00 -6.16
N GLU A 180 -8.75 0.39 -4.91
CA GLU A 180 -9.69 0.14 -3.80
C GLU A 180 -11.05 0.83 -4.00
N ARG A 181 -11.06 1.87 -4.84
CA ARG A 181 -12.21 2.72 -5.15
C ARG A 181 -12.75 2.44 -6.56
N GLY A 182 -12.30 1.35 -7.17
CA GLY A 182 -12.73 0.95 -8.51
C GLY A 182 -12.15 1.79 -9.64
N ARG A 183 -11.01 2.47 -9.42
CA ARG A 183 -10.31 3.29 -10.43
C ARG A 183 -8.88 2.87 -10.74
N GLY A 184 -8.47 3.11 -11.98
CA GLY A 184 -7.11 2.88 -12.46
C GLY A 184 -6.72 1.44 -12.78
N PRO A 185 -5.42 1.20 -13.06
CA PRO A 185 -4.98 -0.01 -13.76
C PRO A 185 -5.04 -1.28 -12.91
N TYR A 186 -5.21 -1.16 -11.59
CA TYR A 186 -5.26 -2.29 -10.67
C TYR A 186 -6.70 -2.69 -10.25
N VAL A 187 -7.74 -2.07 -10.83
CA VAL A 187 -9.16 -2.34 -10.51
C VAL A 187 -9.56 -3.76 -10.83
N GLY A 188 -10.23 -4.41 -9.86
CA GLY A 188 -10.76 -5.76 -10.03
C GLY A 188 -9.69 -6.81 -10.33
N ARG A 189 -8.40 -6.42 -10.28
CA ARG A 189 -7.29 -7.34 -10.40
C ARG A 189 -7.01 -7.87 -9.01
N ASP A 190 -7.29 -9.15 -8.79
CA ASP A 190 -6.50 -9.92 -7.83
C ASP A 190 -5.10 -10.00 -8.42
N GLN A 191 -4.26 -8.97 -8.25
CA GLN A 191 -3.14 -8.72 -9.16
C GLN A 191 -2.36 -10.00 -9.51
N ALA A 192 -2.42 -10.37 -10.80
CA ALA A 192 -1.50 -11.30 -11.39
C ALA A 192 -0.11 -10.73 -11.19
N VAL A 193 0.63 -11.27 -10.24
CA VAL A 193 1.99 -10.83 -9.95
C VAL A 193 2.96 -11.22 -11.10
N GLY A 194 2.45 -11.80 -12.19
CA GLY A 194 3.22 -12.56 -13.17
C GLY A 194 3.83 -13.82 -12.56
N THR A 195 3.52 -14.12 -11.29
CA THR A 195 4.10 -15.18 -10.47
C THR A 195 3.15 -16.33 -10.22
N GLU A 196 2.03 -16.41 -10.93
CA GLU A 196 1.01 -17.45 -10.73
C GLU A 196 1.53 -18.86 -11.05
N GLY A 197 2.70 -18.96 -11.70
CA GLY A 197 3.46 -20.21 -11.87
C GLY A 197 4.90 -20.13 -11.34
N TRP A 198 5.22 -19.14 -10.51
CA TRP A 198 6.57 -19.01 -9.97
C TRP A 198 6.74 -19.87 -8.74
N THR A 199 7.90 -20.49 -8.65
CA THR A 199 8.31 -21.14 -7.43
C THR A 199 8.62 -20.09 -6.38
N SER A 200 8.41 -20.46 -5.14
CA SER A 200 8.85 -19.77 -3.93
C SER A 200 10.23 -19.11 -4.03
N ALA A 201 11.22 -19.78 -4.64
CA ALA A 201 12.55 -19.22 -4.87
C ALA A 201 12.58 -18.07 -5.89
N GLN A 202 11.69 -18.07 -6.89
CA GLN A 202 11.59 -17.01 -7.90
C GLN A 202 10.91 -15.76 -7.34
N VAL A 203 9.94 -15.93 -6.44
CA VAL A 203 9.30 -14.83 -5.71
C VAL A 203 10.34 -14.14 -4.81
N VAL A 204 11.08 -14.93 -4.02
CA VAL A 204 12.18 -14.42 -3.16
C VAL A 204 13.27 -13.75 -4.01
N ALA A 205 13.75 -14.38 -5.08
CA ALA A 205 14.81 -13.81 -5.93
C ALA A 205 14.40 -12.56 -6.72
N ALA A 206 13.10 -12.38 -7.01
CA ALA A 206 12.59 -11.15 -7.61
C ALA A 206 12.41 -10.04 -6.57
N TYR A 207 12.05 -10.40 -5.34
CA TYR A 207 11.98 -9.48 -4.21
C TYR A 207 13.38 -8.97 -3.81
N GLU A 208 14.36 -9.87 -3.70
CA GLU A 208 15.76 -9.54 -3.42
C GLU A 208 16.38 -8.63 -4.49
N ARG A 209 16.11 -8.88 -5.78
CA ARG A 209 16.57 -8.00 -6.87
C ARG A 209 15.99 -6.58 -6.77
N ARG A 210 14.72 -6.44 -6.35
CA ARG A 210 14.05 -5.14 -6.25
C ARG A 210 14.54 -4.32 -5.05
N LEU A 211 15.00 -4.98 -3.98
CA LEU A 211 15.65 -4.34 -2.83
C LEU A 211 17.09 -3.91 -3.16
N LEU A 212 17.80 -4.69 -3.98
CA LEU A 212 19.19 -4.41 -4.36
C LEU A 212 19.32 -3.33 -5.45
N ASP A 213 18.36 -3.21 -6.37
CA ASP A 213 18.33 -2.12 -7.38
C ASP A 213 17.88 -0.76 -6.80
N GLY A 214 17.45 -0.74 -5.54
CA GLY A 214 17.09 0.47 -4.78
C GLY A 214 18.16 0.96 -3.80
N SER A 215 19.37 0.39 -3.84
CA SER A 215 20.51 0.76 -2.99
C SER A 215 21.39 1.84 -3.61
#